data_AF-A0A1P8XLP2-F1
#
_entry.id   AF-A0A1P8XLP2-F1
#
_cell.length_a   1.000
_cell.length_b   1.000
_cell.length_c   1.000
_cell.angle_alpha   90.00
_cell.angle_beta   90.00
_cell.angle_gamma   90.00
#
_symmetry.space_group_name_H-M   'P 1'
#
loop_
_entity.id
_entity.type
_entity.pdbx_description
1 polymer ?
#
loop_
_entity_poly.entity_id
_entity_poly.type
_entity_poly.pdbx_seq_one_letter_code
_entity_poly.pdbx_strand_id
1 'polypeptide(L)'
;MATRPKVHQLEATRAILAIARRRCKVDDRHRDLLPDAEDSDPREVLDYLRKYSGSNIPRWVLQADICDALTLNNWLWWEDRRRELHFLKAGRERGLFLSQLGAQVGVGKQGVVDRIDRLEALLRYDRPDEKLSRTARQAQRYSSQRRAVENDWLNAHWEALRSLIVDMVGLAEQYRLSDDEREWIDELAIDAREGGFTPATMAVLSLAAAEMRTSEAVVALDSSRPYRVHAVLNRVDALRSSFAAVGTGDGVKRSAGSLRPQANLAI
;
A
#
# COMPACT_ATOMS: atom_id res chain seq x y z
N MET A 1 7.63 20.18 -19.39
CA MET A 1 8.91 19.48 -19.71
C MET A 1 8.57 18.00 -19.89
N ALA A 2 8.99 17.37 -20.98
CA ALA A 2 8.63 15.99 -21.29
C ALA A 2 9.29 15.01 -20.30
N THR A 3 8.55 14.00 -19.86
CA THR A 3 9.11 12.89 -19.06
C THR A 3 10.05 12.07 -19.93
N ARG A 4 11.26 11.79 -19.43
CA ARG A 4 12.23 10.95 -20.16
C ARG A 4 11.85 9.48 -20.07
N PRO A 5 12.23 8.65 -21.06
CA PRO A 5 12.06 7.20 -20.96
C PRO A 5 12.66 6.66 -19.67
N LYS A 6 11.96 5.74 -19.00
CA LYS A 6 12.47 5.06 -17.82
C LYS A 6 13.60 4.12 -18.22
N VAL A 7 14.72 4.20 -17.51
CA VAL A 7 15.87 3.31 -17.70
C VAL A 7 16.18 2.64 -16.38
N HIS A 8 16.24 1.31 -16.40
CA HIS A 8 16.59 0.49 -15.25
C HIS A 8 18.12 0.37 -15.11
N GLN A 9 18.60 0.05 -13.90
CA GLN A 9 20.03 -0.10 -13.64
C GLN A 9 20.68 -1.13 -14.59
N LEU A 10 20.00 -2.25 -14.85
CA LEU A 10 20.48 -3.28 -15.78
C LEU A 10 20.68 -2.74 -17.20
N GLU A 11 19.83 -1.82 -17.67
CA GLU A 11 19.96 -1.20 -18.99
C GLU A 11 21.15 -0.23 -19.03
N ALA A 12 21.38 0.51 -17.95
CA ALA A 12 22.56 1.37 -17.82
C ALA A 12 23.86 0.55 -17.82
N THR A 13 23.94 -0.52 -17.02
CA THR A 13 25.09 -1.44 -17.01
C THR A 13 25.32 -2.06 -18.39
N ARG A 14 24.26 -2.51 -19.07
CA ARG A 14 24.37 -3.03 -20.44
C ARG A 14 24.92 -2.00 -21.43
N ALA A 15 24.52 -0.74 -21.30
CA ALA A 15 25.02 0.35 -22.14
C ALA A 15 26.53 0.58 -21.92
N ILE A 16 27.00 0.62 -20.66
CA ILE A 16 28.44 0.72 -20.32
C ILE A 16 29.22 -0.43 -20.96
N LEU A 17 28.78 -1.67 -20.75
CA LEU A 17 29.44 -2.85 -21.31
C LEU A 17 29.40 -2.90 -22.84
N ALA A 18 28.35 -2.36 -23.46
CA ALA A 18 28.26 -2.27 -24.92
C ALA A 18 29.27 -1.25 -25.48
N ILE A 19 29.40 -0.08 -24.84
CA ILE A 19 30.42 0.93 -25.17
C ILE A 19 31.81 0.30 -25.04
N ALA A 20 32.11 -0.31 -23.89
CA ALA A 20 33.41 -0.92 -23.62
C ALA A 20 33.82 -1.97 -24.67
N ARG A 21 32.87 -2.85 -25.06
CA ARG A 21 33.07 -3.85 -26.11
C ARG A 21 33.34 -3.22 -27.47
N ARG A 22 32.59 -2.17 -27.85
CA ARG A 22 32.82 -1.48 -29.12
C ARG A 22 34.16 -0.77 -29.15
N ARG A 23 34.54 -0.09 -28.06
CA ARG A 23 35.84 0.61 -27.95
C ARG A 23 37.02 -0.35 -27.97
N CYS A 24 36.89 -1.53 -27.36
CA CYS A 24 37.87 -2.60 -27.50
C CYS A 24 37.96 -3.12 -28.95
N LYS A 25 36.82 -3.35 -29.62
CA LYS A 25 36.78 -3.88 -30.99
C LYS A 25 37.47 -3.00 -32.04
N VAL A 26 37.54 -1.69 -31.81
CA VAL A 26 38.18 -0.74 -32.75
C VAL A 26 39.56 -0.30 -32.30
N ASP A 27 40.15 -1.00 -31.32
CA ASP A 27 41.46 -0.69 -30.74
C ASP A 27 41.58 0.79 -30.38
N ASP A 28 40.58 1.32 -29.66
CA ASP A 28 40.59 2.72 -29.23
C ASP A 28 41.86 3.01 -28.43
N ARG A 29 42.67 3.97 -28.93
CA ARG A 29 43.91 4.42 -28.29
C ARG A 29 43.73 4.81 -26.83
N HIS A 30 42.56 5.31 -26.45
CA HIS A 30 42.27 5.79 -25.11
C HIS A 30 41.50 4.75 -24.28
N ARG A 31 41.43 3.48 -24.71
CA ARG A 31 40.60 2.45 -24.07
C ARG A 31 40.86 2.26 -22.58
N ASP A 32 42.09 2.42 -22.13
CA ASP A 32 42.49 2.27 -20.72
C ASP A 32 41.92 3.36 -19.81
N LEU A 33 41.41 4.46 -20.39
CA LEU A 33 40.80 5.56 -19.66
C LEU A 33 39.27 5.43 -19.55
N LEU A 34 38.67 4.39 -20.15
CA LEU A 34 37.23 4.15 -20.11
C LEU A 34 36.86 3.38 -18.83
N PRO A 35 36.01 3.94 -17.96
CA PRO A 35 35.40 3.19 -16.86
C PRO A 35 34.44 2.14 -17.45
N ASP A 36 34.80 0.86 -17.32
CA ASP A 36 34.09 -0.25 -17.98
C ASP A 36 33.68 -1.38 -17.04
N ALA A 37 33.93 -1.22 -15.73
CA ALA A 37 33.38 -2.09 -14.70
C ALA A 37 31.84 -1.96 -14.63
N GLU A 38 31.16 -3.01 -14.16
CA GLU A 38 29.68 -3.05 -14.08
C GLU A 38 29.09 -1.97 -13.16
N ASP A 39 29.86 -1.52 -12.18
CA ASP A 39 29.54 -0.50 -11.18
C ASP A 39 30.13 0.88 -11.49
N SER A 40 30.72 1.07 -12.67
CA SER A 40 31.27 2.37 -13.11
C SER A 40 30.21 3.47 -13.06
N ASP A 41 30.58 4.67 -12.60
CA ASP A 41 29.66 5.83 -12.64
C ASP A 41 29.37 6.22 -14.10
N PRO A 42 28.10 6.20 -14.56
CA PRO A 42 27.75 6.63 -15.90
C PRO A 42 28.19 8.06 -16.25
N ARG A 43 28.40 8.94 -15.26
CA ARG A 43 28.95 10.28 -15.50
C ARG A 43 30.36 10.23 -16.06
N GLU A 44 31.21 9.37 -15.52
CA GLU A 44 32.60 9.23 -15.96
C GLU A 44 32.68 8.62 -17.36
N VAL A 45 31.80 7.67 -17.68
CA VAL A 45 31.65 7.09 -19.02
C VAL A 45 31.22 8.16 -20.03
N LEU A 46 30.26 9.02 -19.67
CA LEU A 46 29.83 10.13 -20.52
C LEU A 46 30.95 11.17 -20.72
N ASP A 47 31.72 11.45 -19.68
CA ASP A 47 32.88 12.35 -19.77
C ASP A 47 33.97 11.78 -20.68
N TYR A 48 34.23 10.47 -20.59
CA TYR A 48 35.10 9.76 -21.51
C TYR A 48 34.61 9.91 -22.96
N LEU A 49 33.33 9.59 -23.23
CA LEU A 49 32.78 9.68 -24.57
C LEU A 49 32.85 11.10 -25.12
N ARG A 50 32.58 12.12 -24.30
CA ARG A 50 32.69 13.52 -24.70
C ARG A 50 34.13 13.90 -25.09
N LYS A 51 35.13 13.36 -24.39
CA LYS A 51 36.54 13.75 -24.56
C LYS A 51 37.27 12.95 -25.67
N TYR A 52 36.91 11.68 -25.87
CA TYR A 52 37.67 10.75 -26.71
C TYR A 52 36.89 10.20 -27.92
N SER A 53 35.77 10.81 -28.30
CA SER A 53 35.00 10.46 -29.51
C SER A 53 35.38 11.30 -30.73
N GLY A 54 36.64 11.16 -31.17
CA GLY A 54 37.22 11.90 -32.29
C GLY A 54 37.11 11.21 -33.65
N SER A 55 37.73 11.80 -34.67
CA SER A 55 37.76 11.31 -36.06
C SER A 55 38.48 9.96 -36.23
N ASN A 56 39.26 9.54 -35.23
CA ASN A 56 39.94 8.25 -35.15
C ASN A 56 39.00 7.08 -34.82
N ILE A 57 37.75 7.35 -34.45
CA ILE A 57 36.76 6.33 -34.12
C ILE A 57 35.82 6.13 -35.32
N PRO A 58 35.57 4.88 -35.76
CA PRO A 58 34.64 4.62 -36.86
C PRO A 58 33.25 5.18 -36.62
N ARG A 59 32.64 5.76 -37.67
CA ARG A 59 31.33 6.41 -37.59
C ARG A 59 30.22 5.54 -36.98
N TRP A 60 30.23 4.24 -37.27
CA TRP A 60 29.23 3.31 -36.74
C TRP A 60 29.37 3.12 -35.21
N VAL A 61 30.59 3.21 -34.65
CA VAL A 61 30.81 3.22 -33.20
C VAL A 61 30.30 4.52 -32.60
N LEU A 62 30.66 5.66 -33.20
CA LEU A 62 30.21 6.98 -32.74
C LEU A 62 28.68 7.06 -32.68
N GLN A 63 27.99 6.55 -33.70
CA GLN A 63 26.52 6.52 -33.74
C GLN A 63 25.95 5.62 -32.63
N ALA A 64 26.48 4.42 -32.45
CA ALA A 64 26.02 3.50 -31.42
C ALA A 64 26.28 4.06 -30.00
N ASP A 65 27.44 4.68 -29.79
CA ASP A 65 27.80 5.31 -28.52
C ASP A 65 26.90 6.48 -28.17
N ILE A 66 26.39 7.24 -29.14
CA ILE A 66 25.39 8.29 -28.88
C ILE A 66 24.08 7.70 -28.36
N CYS A 67 23.61 6.57 -28.90
CA CYS A 67 22.42 5.89 -28.40
C CYS A 67 22.60 5.44 -26.95
N ASP A 68 23.72 4.80 -26.65
CA ASP A 68 24.03 4.36 -25.28
C ASP A 68 24.27 5.54 -24.33
N ALA A 69 24.91 6.63 -24.79
CA ALA A 69 25.06 7.86 -24.02
C ALA A 69 23.71 8.49 -23.66
N LEU A 70 22.72 8.47 -24.57
CA LEU A 70 21.36 8.92 -24.27
C LEU A 70 20.67 8.02 -23.24
N THR A 71 20.88 6.70 -23.30
CA THR A 71 20.42 5.76 -22.27
C THR A 71 21.01 6.09 -20.90
N LEU A 72 22.33 6.31 -20.82
CA LEU A 72 23.00 6.71 -19.58
C LEU A 72 22.51 8.08 -19.06
N ASN A 73 22.32 9.05 -19.95
CA ASN A 73 21.81 10.38 -19.59
C ASN A 73 20.36 10.31 -19.07
N ASN A 74 19.52 9.44 -19.65
CA ASN A 74 18.17 9.18 -19.17
C ASN A 74 18.19 8.51 -17.79
N TRP A 75 19.05 7.51 -17.58
CA TRP A 75 19.22 6.87 -16.28
C TRP A 75 19.64 7.88 -15.19
N LEU A 76 20.65 8.71 -15.47
CA LEU A 76 21.12 9.75 -14.55
C LEU A 76 20.01 10.73 -14.18
N TRP A 77 19.19 11.11 -15.16
CA TRP A 77 18.04 11.99 -14.91
C TRP A 77 17.07 11.36 -13.91
N TRP A 78 16.75 10.07 -14.03
CA TRP A 78 15.87 9.36 -13.10
C TRP A 78 16.51 9.21 -11.72
N GLU A 79 17.81 8.90 -11.66
CA GLU A 79 18.58 8.84 -10.43
C GLU A 79 18.59 10.15 -9.65
N ASP A 80 18.76 11.27 -10.35
CA ASP A 80 18.70 12.59 -9.73
C ASP A 80 17.32 12.84 -9.10
N ARG A 81 16.22 12.38 -9.70
CA ARG A 81 14.86 12.52 -9.12
C ARG A 81 14.68 11.63 -7.90
N ARG A 82 15.24 10.42 -7.89
CA ARG A 82 15.23 9.53 -6.72
C ARG A 82 16.00 10.15 -5.57
N ARG A 83 17.21 10.65 -5.82
CA ARG A 83 18.05 11.34 -4.83
C ARG A 83 17.39 12.60 -4.29
N GLU A 84 16.83 13.42 -5.17
CA GLU A 84 16.12 14.63 -4.78
C GLU A 84 14.94 14.30 -3.86
N LEU A 85 14.09 13.33 -4.24
CA LEU A 85 12.96 12.91 -3.41
C LEU A 85 13.45 12.38 -2.05
N HIS A 86 14.52 11.58 -2.04
CA HIS A 86 15.11 11.05 -0.82
C HIS A 86 15.48 12.19 0.13
N PHE A 87 16.29 13.16 -0.30
CA PHE A 87 16.73 14.26 0.57
C PHE A 87 15.57 15.16 1.03
N LEU A 88 14.59 15.41 0.16
CA LEU A 88 13.40 16.18 0.55
C LEU A 88 12.59 15.48 1.64
N LYS A 89 12.39 14.16 1.56
CA LYS A 89 11.68 13.39 2.60
C LYS A 89 12.50 13.23 3.86
N ALA A 90 13.76 12.85 3.71
CA ALA A 90 14.67 12.59 4.82
C ALA A 90 15.02 13.87 5.60
N GLY A 91 15.01 15.04 4.94
CA GLY A 91 15.13 16.34 5.60
C GLY A 91 13.91 16.67 6.46
N ARG A 92 12.70 16.38 5.97
CA ARG A 92 11.46 16.57 6.75
C ARG A 92 11.41 15.63 7.97
N GLU A 93 11.78 14.37 7.79
CA GLU A 93 11.84 13.38 8.87
C GLU A 93 12.84 13.78 9.96
N ARG A 94 13.92 14.49 9.60
CA ARG A 94 14.91 15.05 10.53
C ARG A 94 14.52 16.43 11.10
N GLY A 95 13.30 16.91 10.85
CA GLY A 95 12.77 18.13 11.44
C GLY A 95 13.15 19.43 10.72
N LEU A 96 13.70 19.39 9.50
CA LEU A 96 13.91 20.60 8.71
C LEU A 96 12.57 21.25 8.31
N PHE A 97 12.48 22.56 8.46
CA PHE A 97 11.30 23.32 8.05
C PHE A 97 11.19 23.39 6.53
N LEU A 98 9.95 23.43 6.02
CA LEU A 98 9.69 23.56 4.58
C LEU A 98 10.31 24.82 3.95
N SER A 99 10.50 25.89 4.73
CA SER A 99 11.21 27.09 4.25
C SER A 99 12.70 26.85 4.05
N GLN A 100 13.33 26.05 4.92
CA GLN A 100 14.75 25.71 4.80
C GLN A 100 14.99 24.78 3.60
N LEU A 101 14.13 23.77 3.44
CA LEU A 101 14.17 22.89 2.27
C LEU A 101 13.88 23.66 0.98
N GLY A 102 12.91 24.58 1.02
CA GLY A 102 12.53 25.41 -0.11
C GLY A 102 13.66 26.31 -0.60
N ALA A 103 14.42 26.91 0.33
CA ALA A 103 15.57 27.73 0.00
C ALA A 103 16.64 26.96 -0.80
N GLN A 104 16.87 25.68 -0.49
CA GLN A 104 17.88 24.86 -1.20
C GLN A 104 17.47 24.47 -2.62
N VAL A 105 16.16 24.37 -2.89
CA VAL A 105 15.65 23.96 -4.22
C VAL A 105 14.98 25.11 -4.98
N GLY A 106 15.10 26.33 -4.47
CA GLY A 106 14.62 27.56 -5.12
C GLY A 106 13.09 27.70 -5.16
N VAL A 107 12.36 27.17 -4.17
CA VAL A 107 10.89 27.22 -4.11
C VAL A 107 10.38 27.63 -2.73
N GLY A 108 9.15 28.16 -2.67
CA GLY A 108 8.48 28.44 -1.39
C GLY A 108 8.01 27.18 -0.67
N LYS A 109 7.49 27.32 0.56
CA LYS A 109 7.01 26.20 1.40
C LYS A 109 6.03 25.26 0.66
N GLN A 110 5.05 25.84 -0.01
CA GLN A 110 4.07 25.08 -0.81
C GLN A 110 4.74 24.38 -2.00
N GLY A 111 5.69 25.06 -2.65
CA GLY A 111 6.46 24.48 -3.75
C GLY A 111 7.26 23.24 -3.35
N VAL A 112 7.72 23.14 -2.10
CA VAL A 112 8.39 21.92 -1.59
C VAL A 112 7.41 20.76 -1.54
N VAL A 113 6.18 20.99 -1.04
CA VAL A 113 5.14 19.96 -0.96
C VAL A 113 4.75 19.49 -2.35
N ASP A 114 4.48 20.43 -3.27
CA ASP A 114 4.10 20.10 -4.64
C ASP A 114 5.23 19.37 -5.38
N ARG A 115 6.49 19.74 -5.11
CA ARG A 115 7.65 19.07 -5.69
C ARG A 115 7.83 17.64 -5.20
N ILE A 116 7.65 17.39 -3.89
CA ILE A 116 7.60 16.02 -3.35
C ILE A 116 6.48 15.24 -4.02
N ASP A 117 5.28 15.81 -4.11
CA ASP A 117 4.11 15.13 -4.69
C ASP A 117 4.34 14.76 -6.17
N ARG A 118 4.94 15.67 -6.97
CA ARG A 118 5.33 15.40 -8.36
C ARG A 118 6.36 14.30 -8.47
N LEU A 119 7.39 14.33 -7.63
CA LEU A 119 8.47 13.35 -7.66
C LEU A 119 7.96 11.96 -7.24
N GLU A 120 7.09 11.89 -6.24
CA GLU A 120 6.42 10.64 -5.85
C GLU A 120 5.54 10.09 -6.98
N ALA A 121 4.74 10.96 -7.62
CA ALA A 121 3.92 10.56 -8.76
C ALA A 121 4.79 10.08 -9.93
N LEU A 122 5.85 10.82 -10.24
CA LEU A 122 6.76 10.52 -11.33
C LEU A 122 7.46 9.18 -11.12
N LEU A 123 7.97 8.91 -9.92
CA LEU A 123 8.72 7.68 -9.64
C LEU A 123 7.81 6.45 -9.51
N ARG A 124 6.55 6.64 -9.10
CA ARG A 124 5.59 5.56 -8.94
C ARG A 124 4.81 5.24 -10.22
N TYR A 125 4.45 6.26 -11.01
CA TYR A 125 3.53 6.12 -12.15
C TYR A 125 4.15 6.56 -13.49
N ASP A 126 5.43 6.93 -13.51
CA ASP A 126 6.12 7.47 -14.68
C ASP A 126 5.46 8.74 -15.26
N ARG A 127 4.69 9.43 -14.42
CA ARG A 127 3.96 10.67 -14.76
C ARG A 127 4.07 11.67 -13.61
N PRO A 128 4.41 12.94 -13.88
CA PRO A 128 4.58 13.95 -12.83
C PRO A 128 3.26 14.49 -12.26
N ASP A 129 2.17 13.71 -12.31
CA ASP A 129 0.83 14.18 -11.92
C ASP A 129 0.64 14.14 -10.40
N GLU A 130 0.79 15.30 -9.76
CA GLU A 130 0.57 15.51 -8.32
C GLU A 130 -0.81 15.05 -7.84
N LYS A 131 -1.83 15.08 -8.71
CA LYS A 131 -3.19 14.67 -8.34
C LYS A 131 -3.23 13.20 -7.96
N LEU A 132 -2.43 12.35 -8.63
CA LEU A 132 -2.31 10.93 -8.31
C LEU A 132 -1.78 10.71 -6.87
N SER A 133 -0.76 11.47 -6.46
CA SER A 133 -0.20 11.42 -5.11
C SER A 133 -1.16 11.98 -4.04
N ARG A 134 -1.93 13.02 -4.37
CA ARG A 134 -2.96 13.58 -3.48
C ARG A 134 -4.11 12.59 -3.26
N THR A 135 -4.65 12.02 -4.33
CA THR A 135 -5.72 11.00 -4.26
C THR A 135 -5.25 9.75 -3.52
N ALA A 136 -4.04 9.26 -3.77
CA ALA A 136 -3.49 8.11 -3.07
C ALA A 136 -3.32 8.35 -1.55
N ARG A 137 -2.84 9.53 -1.14
CA ARG A 137 -2.75 9.90 0.29
C ARG A 137 -4.12 10.07 0.93
N GLN A 138 -5.09 10.62 0.21
CA GLN A 138 -6.45 10.74 0.70
C GLN A 138 -7.06 9.35 0.93
N ALA A 139 -6.94 8.43 -0.03
CA ALA A 139 -7.37 7.04 0.12
C ALA A 139 -6.66 6.32 1.27
N GLN A 140 -5.35 6.50 1.42
CA GLN A 140 -4.58 5.92 2.52
C GLN A 140 -5.05 6.47 3.88
N ARG A 141 -5.25 7.79 4.01
CA ARG A 141 -5.79 8.40 5.23
C ARG A 141 -7.19 7.88 5.56
N TYR A 142 -8.08 7.79 4.57
CA TYR A 142 -9.40 7.19 4.76
C TYR A 142 -9.29 5.74 5.23
N SER A 143 -8.39 4.94 4.66
CA SER A 143 -8.18 3.55 5.08
C SER A 143 -7.63 3.44 6.51
N SER A 144 -6.69 4.30 6.90
CA SER A 144 -6.11 4.33 8.25
C SER A 144 -7.13 4.81 9.29
N GLN A 145 -7.91 5.85 8.97
CA GLN A 145 -9.00 6.33 9.83
C GLN A 145 -10.07 5.25 10.00
N ARG A 146 -10.48 4.60 8.91
CA ARG A 146 -11.43 3.50 8.95
C ARG A 146 -10.94 2.35 9.84
N ARG A 147 -9.69 1.91 9.68
CA ARG A 147 -9.09 0.87 10.54
C ARG A 147 -9.04 1.27 12.01
N ALA A 148 -8.76 2.53 12.31
CA ALA A 148 -8.77 3.01 13.70
C ALA A 148 -10.17 2.90 14.32
N VAL A 149 -11.21 3.37 13.62
CA VAL A 149 -12.59 3.30 14.11
C VAL A 149 -13.09 1.84 14.18
N GLU A 150 -12.71 0.98 13.22
CA GLU A 150 -13.01 -0.45 13.27
C GLU A 150 -12.35 -1.13 14.48
N ASN A 151 -11.08 -0.83 14.76
CA ASN A 151 -10.38 -1.34 15.95
C ASN A 151 -10.99 -0.84 17.25
N ASP A 152 -11.36 0.45 17.34
CA ASP A 152 -12.05 1.01 18.51
C ASP A 152 -13.38 0.30 18.77
N TRP A 153 -14.14 0.01 17.71
CA TRP A 153 -15.38 -0.74 17.83
C TRP A 153 -15.13 -2.18 18.29
N LEU A 154 -14.11 -2.87 17.75
CA LEU A 154 -13.75 -4.23 18.16
C LEU A 154 -13.36 -4.30 19.63
N ASN A 155 -12.58 -3.32 20.09
CA ASN A 155 -12.22 -3.19 21.50
C ASN A 155 -13.45 -2.96 22.38
N ALA A 156 -14.38 -2.10 21.96
CA ALA A 156 -15.62 -1.83 22.69
C ALA A 156 -16.58 -3.03 22.75
N HIS A 157 -16.54 -3.92 21.76
CA HIS A 157 -17.40 -5.11 21.67
C HIS A 157 -16.65 -6.41 21.98
N TRP A 158 -15.46 -6.30 22.57
CA TRP A 158 -14.56 -7.42 22.83
C TRP A 158 -15.25 -8.56 23.60
N GLU A 159 -15.88 -8.24 24.74
CA GLU A 159 -16.55 -9.24 25.57
C GLU A 159 -17.75 -9.87 24.87
N ALA A 160 -18.50 -9.07 24.11
CA ALA A 160 -19.65 -9.56 23.35
C ALA A 160 -19.22 -10.53 22.24
N LEU A 161 -18.14 -10.22 21.52
CA LEU A 161 -17.54 -11.11 20.51
C LEU A 161 -17.04 -12.40 21.15
N ARG A 162 -16.27 -12.31 22.23
CA ARG A 162 -15.74 -13.48 22.94
C ARG A 162 -16.86 -14.38 23.46
N SER A 163 -17.88 -13.81 24.11
CA SER A 163 -19.04 -14.56 24.59
C SER A 163 -19.77 -15.25 23.45
N LEU A 164 -19.90 -14.58 22.30
CA LEU A 164 -20.60 -15.14 21.14
C LEU A 164 -19.83 -16.29 20.50
N ILE A 165 -18.51 -16.18 20.40
CA ILE A 165 -17.64 -17.26 19.91
C ILE A 165 -17.74 -18.48 20.85
N VAL A 166 -17.72 -18.27 22.16
CA VAL A 166 -17.91 -19.36 23.15
C VAL A 166 -19.29 -20.01 22.99
N ASP A 167 -20.35 -19.22 22.80
CA ASP A 167 -21.68 -19.74 22.51
C ASP A 167 -21.70 -20.60 21.23
N MET A 168 -21.01 -20.16 20.17
CA MET A 168 -20.91 -20.90 18.91
C MET A 168 -20.15 -22.21 19.06
N VAL A 169 -19.00 -22.21 19.75
CA VAL A 169 -18.22 -23.44 20.03
C VAL A 169 -19.08 -24.44 20.81
N GLY A 170 -19.76 -24.00 21.87
CA GLY A 170 -20.63 -24.88 22.65
C GLY A 170 -21.81 -25.45 21.85
N LEU A 171 -22.37 -24.67 20.92
CA LEU A 171 -23.41 -25.17 20.02
C LEU A 171 -22.86 -26.17 18.99
N ALA A 172 -21.67 -25.93 18.44
CA ALA A 172 -21.02 -26.85 17.51
C ALA A 172 -20.81 -28.23 18.16
N GLU A 173 -20.37 -28.26 19.42
CA GLU A 173 -20.25 -29.47 20.21
C GLU A 173 -21.62 -30.11 20.50
N GLN A 174 -22.61 -29.31 20.89
CA GLN A 174 -23.96 -29.80 21.20
C GLN A 174 -24.62 -30.50 20.00
N TYR A 175 -24.47 -29.94 18.80
CA TYR A 175 -25.02 -30.51 17.55
C TYR A 175 -24.07 -31.50 16.87
N ARG A 176 -22.90 -31.76 17.45
CA ARG A 176 -21.89 -32.69 16.94
C ARG A 176 -21.53 -32.43 15.47
N LEU A 177 -21.27 -31.16 15.17
CA LEU A 177 -20.78 -30.76 13.84
C LEU A 177 -19.47 -31.49 13.52
N SER A 178 -19.30 -31.89 12.26
CA SER A 178 -18.10 -32.57 11.80
C SER A 178 -16.88 -31.64 11.85
N ASP A 179 -15.67 -32.20 11.80
CA ASP A 179 -14.44 -31.39 11.81
C ASP A 179 -14.42 -30.39 10.64
N ASP A 180 -14.93 -30.78 9.47
CA ASP A 180 -15.05 -29.92 8.28
C ASP A 180 -16.05 -28.77 8.51
N GLU A 181 -17.20 -29.04 9.15
CA GLU A 181 -18.21 -28.01 9.47
C GLU A 181 -17.76 -27.06 10.60
N ARG A 182 -16.72 -27.44 11.35
CA ARG A 182 -16.21 -26.70 12.51
C ARG A 182 -14.96 -25.87 12.23
N GLU A 183 -14.32 -26.01 11.07
CA GLU A 183 -13.04 -25.36 10.73
C GLU A 183 -13.02 -23.86 11.14
N TRP A 184 -13.98 -23.08 10.63
CA TRP A 184 -14.04 -21.64 10.91
C TRP A 184 -14.46 -21.31 12.36
N ILE A 185 -15.19 -22.20 13.02
CA ILE A 185 -15.58 -22.03 14.43
C ILE A 185 -14.37 -22.23 15.33
N ASP A 186 -13.53 -23.20 15.01
CA ASP A 186 -12.31 -23.49 15.75
C ASP A 186 -11.24 -22.41 15.49
N GLU A 187 -11.17 -21.82 14.29
CA GLU A 187 -10.35 -20.63 14.02
C GLU A 187 -10.77 -19.43 14.88
N LEU A 188 -12.09 -19.17 15.01
CA LEU A 188 -12.58 -18.13 15.94
C LEU A 188 -12.21 -18.41 17.39
N ALA A 189 -12.21 -19.68 17.80
CA ALA A 189 -11.82 -20.08 19.14
C ALA A 189 -10.32 -19.87 19.39
N ILE A 190 -9.48 -19.97 18.35
CA ILE A 190 -8.06 -19.59 18.41
C ILE A 190 -7.94 -18.07 18.57
N ASP A 191 -8.57 -17.28 17.69
CA ASP A 191 -8.59 -15.81 17.74
C ASP A 191 -9.01 -15.28 19.13
N ALA A 192 -10.07 -15.88 19.70
CA ALA A 192 -10.59 -15.50 21.01
C ALA A 192 -9.65 -15.83 22.19
N ARG A 193 -8.80 -16.86 22.04
CA ARG A 193 -7.78 -17.23 23.03
C ARG A 193 -6.54 -16.34 22.95
N GLU A 194 -6.13 -15.99 21.74
CA GLU A 194 -4.94 -15.16 21.49
C GLU A 194 -5.17 -13.67 21.79
N GLY A 195 -6.43 -13.26 21.96
CA GLY A 195 -6.75 -11.93 22.49
C GLY A 195 -6.62 -10.80 21.47
N GLY A 196 -6.61 -11.12 20.17
CA GLY A 196 -6.38 -10.18 19.08
C GLY A 196 -7.45 -10.20 17.99
N PHE A 197 -8.70 -9.84 18.30
CA PHE A 197 -9.71 -9.60 17.27
C PHE A 197 -9.28 -8.47 16.33
N THR A 198 -9.33 -8.77 15.04
CA THR A 198 -9.05 -7.82 13.97
C THR A 198 -10.29 -7.67 13.08
N PRO A 199 -10.33 -6.71 12.16
CA PRO A 199 -11.39 -6.66 11.17
C PRO A 199 -11.58 -7.96 10.38
N ALA A 200 -10.53 -8.79 10.25
CA ALA A 200 -10.62 -10.11 9.61
C ALA A 200 -11.46 -11.10 10.43
N THR A 201 -11.44 -11.03 11.76
CA THR A 201 -12.27 -11.87 12.65
C THR A 201 -13.76 -11.73 12.33
N MET A 202 -14.22 -10.55 11.89
CA MET A 202 -15.61 -10.36 11.48
C MET A 202 -15.96 -11.10 10.17
N ALA A 203 -14.99 -11.29 9.28
CA ALA A 203 -15.15 -12.12 8.09
C ALA A 203 -15.18 -13.62 8.47
N VAL A 204 -14.28 -14.07 9.35
CA VAL A 204 -14.28 -15.45 9.86
C VAL A 204 -15.59 -15.78 10.58
N LEU A 205 -16.11 -14.84 11.40
CA LEU A 205 -17.41 -14.95 12.07
C LEU A 205 -18.57 -15.15 11.07
N SER A 206 -18.43 -14.59 9.87
CA SER A 206 -19.40 -14.75 8.77
C SER A 206 -19.42 -16.17 8.24
N LEU A 207 -18.24 -16.72 8.00
CA LEU A 207 -18.04 -18.06 7.45
C LEU A 207 -18.52 -19.10 8.46
N ALA A 208 -18.08 -18.99 9.72
CA ALA A 208 -18.52 -19.86 10.81
C ALA A 208 -20.05 -19.88 11.00
N ALA A 209 -20.71 -18.72 10.89
CA ALA A 209 -22.17 -18.65 10.97
C ALA A 209 -22.87 -19.24 9.73
N ALA A 210 -22.24 -19.20 8.55
CA ALA A 210 -22.76 -19.82 7.35
C ALA A 210 -22.67 -21.36 7.42
N GLU A 211 -21.52 -21.90 7.82
CA GLU A 211 -21.33 -23.34 8.02
C GLU A 211 -22.30 -23.88 9.06
N MET A 212 -22.37 -23.25 10.25
CA MET A 212 -23.30 -23.68 11.30
C MET A 212 -24.76 -23.65 10.84
N ARG A 213 -25.16 -22.66 10.02
CA ARG A 213 -26.52 -22.55 9.49
C ARG A 213 -26.85 -23.63 8.46
N THR A 214 -25.85 -24.14 7.74
CA THR A 214 -26.02 -25.13 6.67
C THR A 214 -25.75 -26.55 7.11
N SER A 215 -25.19 -26.75 8.30
CA SER A 215 -25.00 -28.07 8.89
C SER A 215 -26.29 -28.88 8.98
N GLU A 216 -26.20 -30.17 8.70
CA GLU A 216 -27.36 -31.06 8.59
C GLU A 216 -28.15 -31.12 9.92
N ALA A 217 -27.43 -31.12 11.05
CA ALA A 217 -28.01 -31.13 12.39
C ALA A 217 -28.82 -29.87 12.72
N VAL A 218 -28.42 -28.70 12.21
CA VAL A 218 -29.13 -27.42 12.42
C VAL A 218 -30.28 -27.25 11.43
N VAL A 219 -30.11 -27.70 10.18
CA VAL A 219 -31.16 -27.68 9.15
C VAL A 219 -32.32 -28.62 9.51
N ALA A 220 -32.04 -29.75 10.15
CA ALA A 220 -33.05 -30.71 10.59
C ALA A 220 -33.93 -30.22 11.75
N LEU A 221 -33.63 -29.04 12.34
CA LEU A 221 -34.42 -28.48 13.43
C LEU A 221 -35.80 -28.00 12.97
N ASP A 222 -36.80 -28.19 13.83
CA ASP A 222 -38.16 -27.75 13.56
C ASP A 222 -38.28 -26.22 13.60
N SER A 223 -38.39 -25.62 12.41
CA SER A 223 -38.55 -24.17 12.22
C SER A 223 -39.67 -23.50 13.04
N SER A 224 -40.64 -24.27 13.56
CA SER A 224 -41.73 -23.75 14.39
C SER A 224 -41.37 -23.52 15.87
N ARG A 225 -40.17 -23.94 16.30
CA ARG A 225 -39.71 -23.81 17.69
C ARG A 225 -38.47 -22.92 17.81
N PRO A 226 -38.38 -22.08 18.86
CA PRO A 226 -37.20 -21.27 19.07
C PRO A 226 -36.03 -22.13 19.59
N TYR A 227 -35.01 -22.33 18.76
CA TYR A 227 -33.76 -22.98 19.15
C TYR A 227 -32.67 -21.94 19.46
N ARG A 228 -31.85 -22.22 20.49
CA ARG A 228 -30.74 -21.36 20.91
C ARG A 228 -29.76 -21.05 19.77
N VAL A 229 -29.53 -22.00 18.87
CA VAL A 229 -28.65 -21.81 17.69
C VAL A 229 -29.12 -20.67 16.80
N HIS A 230 -30.42 -20.57 16.52
CA HIS A 230 -30.96 -19.46 15.71
C HIS A 230 -30.84 -18.11 16.43
N ALA A 231 -31.03 -18.09 17.75
CA ALA A 231 -30.83 -16.87 18.54
C ALA A 231 -29.36 -16.40 18.51
N VAL A 232 -28.40 -17.33 18.59
CA VAL A 232 -26.96 -17.02 18.48
C VAL A 232 -26.59 -16.55 17.08
N LEU A 233 -27.07 -17.21 16.02
CA LEU A 233 -26.86 -16.78 14.63
C LEU A 233 -27.44 -15.38 14.37
N ASN A 234 -28.62 -15.07 14.91
CA ASN A 234 -29.19 -13.72 14.82
C ASN A 234 -28.33 -12.67 15.54
N ARG A 235 -27.72 -13.02 16.69
CA ARG A 235 -26.77 -12.14 17.39
C ARG A 235 -25.50 -11.92 16.56
N VAL A 236 -24.99 -12.96 15.88
CA VAL A 236 -23.88 -12.82 14.92
C VAL A 236 -24.22 -11.82 13.82
N ASP A 237 -25.39 -11.97 13.20
CA ASP A 237 -25.81 -11.10 12.10
C ASP A 237 -26.01 -9.65 12.57
N ALA A 238 -26.57 -9.44 13.77
CA ALA A 238 -26.72 -8.11 14.37
C ALA A 238 -25.36 -7.46 14.66
N LEU A 239 -24.43 -8.23 15.22
CA LEU A 239 -23.09 -7.76 15.57
C LEU A 239 -22.27 -7.42 14.32
N ARG A 240 -22.34 -8.25 13.28
CA ARG A 240 -21.77 -7.97 11.95
C ARG A 240 -22.36 -6.74 11.30
N SER A 241 -23.68 -6.59 11.36
CA SER A 241 -24.37 -5.43 10.78
C SER A 241 -23.95 -4.14 11.50
N SER A 242 -23.79 -4.19 12.83
CA SER A 242 -23.25 -3.08 13.62
C SER A 242 -21.83 -2.71 13.21
N PHE A 243 -20.93 -3.70 13.06
CA PHE A 243 -19.56 -3.47 12.58
C PHE A 243 -19.52 -2.90 11.16
N ALA A 244 -20.32 -3.43 10.25
CA ALA A 244 -20.38 -2.94 8.87
C ALA A 244 -20.84 -1.47 8.78
N ALA A 245 -21.77 -1.05 9.64
CA ALA A 245 -22.25 0.33 9.72
C ALA A 245 -21.18 1.32 10.20
N VAL A 246 -20.15 0.85 10.93
CA VAL A 246 -18.97 1.64 11.28
C VAL A 246 -18.11 1.90 10.05
N GLY A 247 -17.93 0.88 9.20
CA GLY A 247 -17.13 0.96 7.97
C GLY A 247 -17.73 1.85 6.86
N THR A 248 -19.05 2.11 6.89
CA THR A 248 -19.76 2.97 5.92
C THR A 248 -20.00 4.40 6.43
N GLY A 249 -19.66 4.72 7.68
CA GLY A 249 -19.85 6.05 8.28
C GLY A 249 -21.25 6.34 8.83
N ASP A 250 -22.14 5.35 8.89
CA ASP A 250 -23.51 5.52 9.40
C ASP A 250 -23.62 5.44 10.94
N GLY A 251 -22.59 4.92 11.63
CA GLY A 251 -22.55 4.81 13.09
C GLY A 251 -22.61 6.16 13.84
N VAL A 252 -22.12 7.25 13.23
CA VAL A 252 -22.11 8.60 13.85
C VAL A 252 -23.48 9.29 13.78
N LYS A 253 -24.36 8.89 12.84
CA LYS A 253 -25.68 9.53 12.68
C LYS A 253 -26.74 9.01 13.66
N ARG A 254 -26.59 7.80 14.19
CA ARG A 254 -27.61 7.20 15.09
C ARG A 254 -27.48 7.59 16.56
N SER A 255 -26.29 7.98 17.02
CA SER A 255 -26.08 8.45 18.41
C SER A 255 -26.58 9.89 18.66
N ALA A 256 -26.72 10.71 17.61
CA ALA A 256 -27.19 12.09 17.73
C ALA A 256 -28.72 12.26 17.74
N GLY A 257 -29.50 11.19 17.54
CA GLY A 257 -30.95 11.26 17.29
C GLY A 257 -31.88 11.01 18.48
N SER A 258 -31.37 10.58 19.65
CA SER A 258 -32.22 10.02 20.73
C SER A 258 -32.39 10.88 21.99
N LEU A 259 -32.24 12.21 21.90
CA LEU A 259 -32.55 13.12 23.01
C LEU A 259 -33.40 14.30 22.52
N ARG A 260 -34.71 14.07 22.38
CA ARG A 260 -35.71 15.14 22.53
C ARG A 260 -36.66 14.76 23.67
N PRO A 261 -36.74 15.55 24.74
CA PRO A 261 -37.72 15.33 25.79
C PRO A 261 -39.12 15.68 25.25
N GLN A 262 -40.08 14.77 25.44
CA GLN A 262 -41.49 15.06 25.21
C GLN A 262 -41.95 16.08 26.25
N ALA A 263 -42.31 17.28 25.80
CA ALA A 263 -43.01 18.25 26.61
C ALA A 263 -44.50 17.86 26.66
N ASN A 264 -44.98 17.55 27.86
CA ASN A 264 -46.41 17.41 28.15
C ASN A 264 -47.10 18.75 27.93
N LEU A 265 -48.03 18.79 26.98
CA LEU A 265 -49.07 19.82 26.88
C LEU A 265 -50.23 19.40 27.80
N ALA A 266 -50.49 20.21 28.82
CA ALA A 266 -51.75 20.23 29.54
C ALA A 266 -52.48 21.53 29.18
N ILE A 267 -53.62 21.39 28.51
CA ILE A 267 -54.83 22.23 28.67
C ILE A 267 -56.00 21.27 28.65
#